data_AF-A0A1X0QE13-F1
#
_entry.id   AF-A0A1X0QE13-F1
#
_cell.length_a   1.000
_cell.length_b   1.000
_cell.length_c   1.000
_cell.angle_alpha   90.00
_cell.angle_beta   90.00
_cell.angle_gamma   90.00
#
_symmetry.space_group_name_H-M   'P 1'
#
loop_
_entity.id
_entity.type
_entity.pdbx_description
1 polymer ?
#
loop_
_entity_poly.entity_id
_entity_poly.type
_entity_poly.pdbx_seq_one_letter_code
_entity_poly.pdbx_strand_id
1 'polypeptide(L)'
;MIIPCICSERTFSQPIEDPIGFSEAPKNIMCPRCHKIGESRYRKEVYRCDICFICCLPCGSSPPYIACYNCGQNLGGLQQHRCHSCDVITTYKSRHCPNCGQRKE
;
A
#
# COMPACT_ATOMS: atom_id res chain seq x y z
N MET A 1 -15.54 -28.38 -26.09
CA MET A 1 -15.49 -27.16 -25.27
C MET A 1 -14.27 -27.30 -24.36
N ILE A 2 -13.15 -26.66 -24.72
CA ILE A 2 -11.92 -26.72 -23.91
C ILE A 2 -12.07 -25.63 -22.85
N ILE A 3 -12.25 -26.00 -21.59
CA ILE A 3 -12.19 -25.05 -20.49
C ILE A 3 -10.70 -24.73 -20.31
N PRO A 4 -10.25 -23.49 -20.54
CA PRO A 4 -8.87 -23.14 -20.25
C PRO A 4 -8.62 -23.30 -18.75
N CYS A 5 -7.86 -24.32 -18.38
CA CYS A 5 -7.35 -24.46 -17.01
C CYS A 5 -6.36 -23.30 -16.76
N ILE A 6 -6.67 -22.48 -15.77
CA ILE A 6 -5.71 -21.53 -15.21
C ILE A 6 -4.67 -22.36 -14.47
N CYS A 7 -3.44 -22.36 -14.98
CA CYS A 7 -2.38 -23.24 -14.49
C CYS A 7 -1.54 -22.56 -13.40
N SER A 8 -1.50 -21.21 -13.38
CA SER A 8 -0.91 -20.43 -12.29
C SER A 8 -1.44 -19.00 -12.30
N GLU A 9 -1.59 -18.41 -11.11
CA GLU A 9 -1.78 -16.96 -10.94
C GLU A 9 -0.51 -16.38 -10.30
N ARG A 10 -0.01 -15.27 -10.86
CA ARG A 10 1.15 -14.55 -10.33
C ARG A 10 0.75 -13.12 -10.00
N THR A 11 1.04 -12.71 -8.77
CA THR A 11 0.76 -11.36 -8.28
C THR A 11 2.04 -10.53 -8.23
N PHE A 12 2.00 -9.35 -8.85
CA PHE A 12 3.13 -8.42 -8.85
C PHE A 12 2.70 -7.09 -8.24
N SER A 13 3.51 -6.57 -7.32
CA SER A 13 3.30 -5.24 -6.77
C SER A 13 4.07 -4.22 -7.59
N GLN A 14 3.37 -3.26 -8.20
CA GLN A 14 3.96 -2.19 -9.00
C GLN A 14 3.69 -0.82 -8.37
N PRO A 15 4.69 0.08 -8.29
CA PRO A 15 4.47 1.47 -7.92
C PRO A 15 3.64 2.20 -8.99
N ILE A 16 2.85 3.17 -8.56
CA ILE A 16 2.11 4.07 -9.43
C ILE A 16 2.39 5.49 -8.95
N GLU A 17 2.71 6.37 -9.88
CA GLU A 17 2.77 7.81 -9.66
C GLU A 17 1.37 8.37 -9.92
N ASP A 18 0.79 9.03 -8.92
CA ASP A 18 -0.49 9.75 -9.00
C ASP A 18 -1.65 8.99 -9.66
N PRO A 19 -2.23 7.99 -8.96
CA PRO A 19 -3.42 7.32 -9.49
C PRO A 19 -4.57 8.33 -9.68
N ILE A 20 -5.19 8.28 -10.86
CA ILE A 20 -6.26 9.21 -11.27
C ILE A 20 -7.38 9.21 -10.23
N GLY A 21 -7.74 10.38 -9.72
CA GLY A 21 -8.81 10.56 -8.73
C GLY A 21 -8.39 10.36 -7.27
N PHE A 22 -7.10 10.14 -6.99
CA PHE A 22 -6.58 10.07 -5.62
C PHE A 22 -5.81 11.35 -5.25
N SER A 23 -5.88 11.74 -3.98
CA SER A 23 -5.05 12.83 -3.44
C SER A 23 -3.59 12.42 -3.37
N GLU A 24 -2.68 13.39 -3.26
CA GLU A 24 -1.25 13.15 -3.06
C GLU A 24 -1.01 12.16 -1.90
N ALA A 25 -0.02 11.28 -2.06
CA ALA A 25 0.30 10.31 -1.04
C ALA A 25 0.75 11.02 0.25
N PRO A 26 0.25 10.61 1.44
CA PRO A 26 0.61 11.27 2.69
C PRO A 26 2.13 11.20 2.93
N LYS A 27 2.69 12.36 3.28
CA LYS A 27 4.07 12.53 3.73
C LYS A 27 4.11 12.38 5.26
N ASN A 28 5.27 12.06 5.82
CA ASN A 28 5.47 11.86 7.27
C ASN A 28 4.63 10.74 7.89
N ILE A 29 4.50 9.59 7.21
CA ILE A 29 3.93 8.38 7.80
C ILE A 29 5.01 7.59 8.54
N MET A 30 4.71 7.19 9.77
CA MET A 30 5.45 6.15 10.48
C MET A 30 4.98 4.77 10.03
N CYS A 31 5.85 4.01 9.36
CA CYS A 31 5.52 2.65 8.95
C CYS A 31 5.49 1.70 10.17
N PRO A 32 4.43 0.91 10.37
CA PRO A 32 4.35 -0.04 11.48
C PRO A 32 5.30 -1.22 11.36
N ARG A 33 5.83 -1.49 10.15
CA ARG A 33 6.74 -2.60 9.91
C ARG A 33 8.20 -2.20 10.09
N CYS A 34 8.65 -1.15 9.40
CA CYS A 34 10.06 -0.74 9.46
C CYS A 34 10.34 0.38 10.46
N HIS A 35 9.31 0.92 11.14
CA HIS A 35 9.39 2.00 12.14
C HIS A 35 10.04 3.30 11.63
N LYS A 36 10.31 3.41 10.32
CA LYS A 36 10.82 4.62 9.69
C LYS A 36 9.68 5.58 9.42
N ILE A 37 9.93 6.86 9.70
CA ILE A 37 9.08 7.98 9.30
C ILE A 37 9.56 8.42 7.91
N GLY A 38 8.63 8.60 6.99
CA GLY A 38 8.96 9.08 5.66
C GLY A 38 7.76 9.15 4.74
N GLU A 39 8.04 9.21 3.45
CA GLU A 39 7.02 9.28 2.42
C GLU A 39 6.33 7.93 2.22
N SER A 40 5.07 8.01 1.79
CA SER A 40 4.34 6.87 1.27
C SER A 40 4.19 7.01 -0.25
N ARG A 41 3.97 5.89 -0.92
CA ARG A 41 3.75 5.85 -2.37
C ARG A 41 2.55 4.99 -2.69
N TYR A 42 1.87 5.31 -3.79
CA TYR A 42 0.83 4.43 -4.29
C TYR A 42 1.42 3.20 -4.97
N ARG A 43 0.76 2.06 -4.78
CA ARG A 43 1.06 0.79 -5.45
C ARG A 43 -0.25 0.13 -5.88
N LYS A 44 -0.18 -0.74 -6.87
CA LYS A 44 -1.23 -1.71 -7.19
C LYS A 44 -0.65 -3.11 -7.27
N GLU A 45 -1.50 -4.09 -7.04
CA GLU A 45 -1.24 -5.45 -7.42
C GLU A 45 -1.73 -5.68 -8.85
N VAL A 46 -0.92 -6.38 -9.64
CA VAL A 46 -1.24 -6.81 -11.00
C VAL A 46 -1.27 -8.32 -10.99
N TYR A 47 -2.39 -8.88 -11.41
CA TYR A 47 -2.62 -10.30 -11.48
C TYR A 47 -2.38 -10.78 -12.91
N ARG A 48 -1.46 -11.73 -13.08
CA ARG A 48 -1.21 -12.40 -14.35
C ARG A 48 -1.63 -13.86 -14.24
N CYS A 49 -2.38 -14.34 -15.20
CA CYS A 49 -2.68 -15.76 -15.31
C CYS A 49 -1.83 -16.37 -16.42
N ASP A 50 -1.31 -17.56 -16.13
CA ASP A 50 -0.74 -18.44 -17.12
C ASP A 50 -1.84 -19.47 -17.48
N ILE A 51 -2.37 -19.36 -18.71
CA ILE A 51 -3.23 -20.40 -19.29
C ILE A 51 -2.29 -21.40 -19.94
N CYS A 52 -2.47 -22.70 -19.69
CA CYS A 52 -1.62 -23.70 -20.32
C CYS A 52 -1.54 -23.44 -21.85
N PHE A 53 -0.30 -23.35 -22.36
CA PHE A 53 0.10 -22.96 -23.74
C PHE A 53 0.16 -21.46 -24.10
N ILE A 54 -0.35 -20.53 -23.27
CA ILE A 54 -0.21 -19.07 -23.48
C ILE A 54 0.28 -18.42 -22.18
N CYS A 55 1.54 -17.99 -22.17
CA CYS A 55 2.15 -17.34 -21.01
C CYS A 55 1.63 -15.91 -20.81
N CYS A 56 1.34 -15.57 -19.55
CA CYS A 56 1.36 -14.21 -19.01
C CYS A 56 0.30 -13.22 -19.52
N LEU A 57 -0.97 -13.62 -19.57
CA LEU A 57 -2.06 -12.67 -19.82
C LEU A 57 -2.35 -11.85 -18.54
N PRO A 58 -2.40 -10.50 -18.62
CA PRO A 58 -2.86 -9.69 -17.50
C PRO A 58 -4.35 -9.94 -17.29
N CYS A 59 -4.71 -10.49 -16.13
CA CYS A 59 -6.08 -10.87 -15.80
C CYS A 59 -6.81 -9.82 -14.97
N GLY A 60 -6.05 -8.89 -14.38
CA GLY A 60 -6.64 -7.81 -13.60
C GLY A 60 -5.61 -7.03 -12.82
N SER A 61 -6.11 -6.03 -12.11
CA SER A 61 -5.32 -5.25 -11.15
C SER A 61 -6.18 -4.86 -9.96
N SER A 62 -5.56 -4.76 -8.78
CA SER A 62 -6.21 -4.23 -7.59
C SER A 62 -6.44 -2.71 -7.71
N PRO A 63 -7.36 -2.15 -6.91
CA PRO A 63 -7.36 -0.70 -6.68
C PRO A 63 -6.01 -0.24 -6.11
N PRO A 64 -5.60 1.02 -6.37
CA PRO A 64 -4.41 1.61 -5.79
C PRO A 64 -4.48 1.62 -4.27
N TYR A 65 -3.37 1.33 -3.61
CA TYR A 65 -3.23 1.38 -2.16
C TYR A 65 -1.96 2.13 -1.76
N ILE A 66 -1.97 2.71 -0.57
CA ILE A 66 -0.81 3.41 -0.01
C ILE A 66 0.16 2.37 0.55
N ALA A 67 1.43 2.51 0.22
CA ALA A 67 2.50 1.64 0.70
C ALA A 67 3.68 2.46 1.22
N CYS A 68 4.42 1.89 2.17
CA CYS A 68 5.64 2.50 2.67
C CYS A 68 6.68 2.59 1.55
N TYR A 69 7.31 3.76 1.38
CA TYR A 69 8.39 3.92 0.41
C TYR A 69 9.55 2.95 0.67
N ASN A 70 9.96 2.83 1.95
CA ASN A 70 11.13 2.07 2.37
C ASN A 70 10.97 0.55 2.28
N CYS A 71 9.88 -0.01 2.83
CA CYS A 71 9.71 -1.46 2.91
C CYS A 71 8.63 -2.03 1.97
N GLY A 72 7.90 -1.17 1.25
CA GLY A 72 6.83 -1.60 0.34
C GLY A 72 5.59 -2.16 1.04
N GLN A 73 5.57 -2.20 2.38
CA GLN A 73 4.43 -2.68 3.16
C GLN A 73 3.18 -1.88 2.81
N ASN A 74 2.08 -2.58 2.51
CA ASN A 74 0.77 -1.98 2.36
C ASN A 74 0.38 -1.32 3.69
N LEU A 75 0.18 -0.01 3.63
CA LEU A 75 -0.21 0.80 4.77
C LEU A 75 -1.74 0.80 4.93
N GLY A 76 -2.51 0.48 3.89
CA GLY A 76 -3.97 0.33 3.94
C GLY A 76 -4.73 1.65 4.06
N GLY A 77 -6.06 1.56 4.12
CA GLY A 77 -6.97 2.68 4.44
C GLY A 77 -6.84 3.10 5.89
N LEU A 78 -5.66 3.61 6.24
CA LEU A 78 -5.34 4.06 7.59
C LEU A 78 -6.36 5.09 8.01
N GLN A 79 -7.02 4.85 9.14
CA GLN A 79 -7.51 5.97 9.94
C GLN A 79 -6.26 6.75 10.34
N GLN A 80 -6.00 7.82 9.59
CA GLN A 80 -4.80 8.63 9.73
C GLN A 80 -4.94 9.42 11.03
N HIS A 81 -4.41 8.86 12.11
CA HIS A 81 -4.24 9.62 13.34
C HIS A 81 -2.97 10.44 13.21
N ARG A 82 -3.15 11.69 12.79
CA ARG A 82 -2.09 12.69 12.69
C ARG A 82 -1.82 13.25 14.08
N CYS A 83 -0.58 13.18 14.53
CA CYS A 83 -0.22 13.82 15.79
C CYS A 83 -0.10 15.33 15.59
N HIS A 84 -0.89 16.15 16.30
CA HIS A 84 -0.79 17.60 16.21
C HIS A 84 0.56 18.18 16.65
N SER A 85 1.30 17.48 17.53
CA SER A 85 2.57 17.98 18.06
C SER A 85 3.75 17.79 17.11
N CYS A 86 3.85 16.63 16.44
CA CYS A 86 4.99 16.33 15.56
C CYS A 86 4.60 16.10 14.09
N ASP A 87 3.33 16.30 13.76
CA ASP A 87 2.74 16.14 12.43
C ASP A 87 2.90 14.74 11.79
N VAL A 88 3.33 13.76 12.57
CA VAL A 88 3.54 12.38 12.10
C VAL A 88 2.22 11.65 12.06
N ILE A 89 1.95 11.03 10.92
CA ILE A 89 0.80 10.15 10.72
C ILE A 89 1.18 8.75 11.19
N THR A 90 0.38 8.20 12.10
CA THR A 90 0.67 6.92 12.74
C THR A 90 -0.50 5.96 12.54
N THR A 91 -0.20 4.68 12.36
CA THR A 91 -1.21 3.63 12.15
C THR A 91 -1.61 2.94 13.47
N TYR A 92 -0.96 3.32 14.57
CA TYR A 92 -1.15 2.70 15.87
C TYR A 92 -2.44 3.20 16.52
N LYS A 93 -3.23 2.28 17.08
CA LYS A 93 -4.44 2.59 17.86
C LYS A 93 -4.15 3.19 19.25
N SER A 94 -2.89 3.48 19.57
CA SER A 94 -2.50 4.05 20.86
C SER A 94 -3.01 5.49 21.00
N ARG A 95 -3.41 5.88 22.22
CA ARG A 95 -3.75 7.26 22.57
C ARG A 95 -2.55 8.22 22.57
N HIS A 96 -1.33 7.71 22.45
CA HIS A 96 -0.10 8.51 22.44
C HIS A 96 0.68 8.27 21.15
N CYS A 97 1.30 9.32 20.63
CA CYS A 97 2.15 9.32 19.46
C CYS A 97 3.42 8.52 19.76
N PRO A 98 3.74 7.47 18.99
CA PRO A 98 4.95 6.69 19.16
C PRO A 98 6.23 7.47 18.86
N ASN A 99 6.14 8.61 18.16
CA ASN A 99 7.30 9.45 17.84
C ASN A 99 7.64 10.43 18.96
N CYS A 100 6.66 11.23 19.43
CA CYS A 100 6.91 12.29 20.42
C CYS A 100 6.29 12.04 21.81
N GLY A 101 5.56 10.94 22.00
CA GLY A 101 4.90 10.60 23.26
C GLY A 101 3.63 11.41 23.57
N GLN A 102 3.32 12.46 22.80
CA GLN A 102 2.15 13.31 23.02
C GLN A 102 0.83 12.59 22.70
N ARG A 103 -0.26 13.03 23.32
CA ARG A 103 -1.57 12.43 23.10
C ARG A 103 -2.03 12.65 21.64
N LYS A 104 -2.60 11.60 21.03
CA LYS A 104 -3.31 11.69 19.75
C LYS A 104 -4.71 12.17 20.08
N GLU A 105 -5.06 13.35 19.61
CA GLU A 105 -6.42 13.90 19.70
C GLU A 105 -7.23 13.50 18.47
#